data_AF-A0A024TC47-F1
#
_entry.id   AF-A0A024TC47-F1
#
_cell.length_a   1.000
_cell.length_b   1.000
_cell.length_c   1.000
_cell.angle_alpha   90.00
_cell.angle_beta   90.00
_cell.angle_gamma   90.00
#
_symmetry.space_group_name_H-M   'P 1'
#
loop_
_entity.id
_entity.type
_entity.pdbx_description
1 polymer ?
#
loop_
_entity_poly.entity_id
_entity_poly.type
_entity_poly.pdbx_seq_one_letter_code
_entity_poly.pdbx_strand_id
1 'polypeptide(L)'
;MHCSNTGALLHTYFLVPDASPSLTSSVLPNVEIDGLAGVEYVCKVRNDSLVESRAAVTIASETDSVYKNTSERLTVRLGESRTVRVEKRAYVVGGGAVPSDVVVWNPWTDKAHGLSDFADDEYPTMLCVEPGVVTRVQDIRPHETLVLTQTLSLL
;
A
#
# COMPACT_ATOMS: atom_id res chain seq x y z
N MET A 1 -23.84 -22.45 9.90
CA MET A 1 -23.28 -21.11 10.15
C MET A 1 -22.57 -20.68 8.88
N HIS A 2 -22.95 -19.56 8.28
CA HIS A 2 -22.27 -19.01 7.11
C HIS A 2 -21.36 -17.90 7.60
N CYS A 3 -20.06 -18.18 7.63
CA CYS A 3 -19.03 -17.17 7.81
C CYS A 3 -18.97 -16.32 6.54
N SER A 4 -19.03 -15.00 6.67
CA SER A 4 -18.88 -14.07 5.54
C SER A 4 -17.40 -13.92 5.21
N ASN A 5 -16.98 -14.39 4.03
CA ASN A 5 -15.61 -14.24 3.54
C ASN A 5 -15.32 -12.75 3.27
N THR A 6 -14.55 -12.10 4.14
CA THR A 6 -14.31 -10.65 4.03
C THR A 6 -12.83 -10.35 3.85
N GLY A 7 -12.50 -9.61 2.79
CA GLY A 7 -11.25 -8.86 2.66
C GLY A 7 -11.58 -7.37 2.73
N ALA A 8 -10.71 -6.59 3.38
CA ALA A 8 -10.90 -5.16 3.53
C ALA A 8 -9.56 -4.44 3.63
N LEU A 9 -9.49 -3.21 3.14
CA LEU A 9 -8.28 -2.38 3.19
C LEU A 9 -8.65 -0.89 3.23
N LEU A 10 -7.70 -0.05 3.66
CA LEU A 10 -7.81 1.41 3.64
C LEU A 10 -6.99 1.95 2.46
N HIS A 11 -7.67 2.33 1.38
CA HIS A 11 -7.03 2.66 0.09
C HIS A 11 -6.47 4.10 0.08
N THR A 12 -5.44 4.33 0.89
CA THR A 12 -4.94 5.68 1.18
C THR A 12 -4.00 6.18 0.08
N TYR A 13 -4.40 7.27 -0.57
CA TYR A 13 -3.61 8.03 -1.54
C TYR A 13 -2.79 9.10 -0.82
N PHE A 14 -1.47 9.04 -0.97
CA PHE A 14 -0.57 10.08 -0.52
C PHE A 14 -0.18 11.00 -1.67
N LEU A 15 -0.34 12.31 -1.47
CA LEU A 15 0.26 13.32 -2.34
C LEU A 15 1.78 13.32 -2.18
N VAL A 16 2.50 13.33 -3.30
CA VAL A 16 3.95 13.58 -3.41
C VAL A 16 4.12 15.08 -3.74
N PRO A 17 4.38 15.95 -2.76
CA PRO A 17 4.20 17.40 -2.95
C PRO A 17 5.16 18.03 -3.94
N ASP A 18 6.38 17.49 -4.05
CA ASP A 18 7.45 18.05 -4.88
C ASP A 18 7.57 17.34 -6.24
N ALA A 19 6.63 16.45 -6.57
CA ALA A 19 6.61 15.77 -7.84
C ALA A 19 6.09 16.67 -8.97
N SER A 20 6.74 16.59 -10.13
CA SER A 20 6.27 17.21 -11.35
C SER A 20 5.41 16.21 -12.14
N PRO A 21 4.23 16.62 -12.65
CA PRO A 21 3.45 15.82 -13.61
C PRO A 21 4.26 15.45 -14.86
N SER A 22 5.24 16.28 -15.23
CA SER A 22 6.19 16.01 -16.31
C SER A 22 7.43 15.28 -15.79
N LEU A 23 7.26 14.03 -15.35
CA LEU A 23 8.35 13.21 -14.85
C LEU A 23 9.36 12.88 -15.98
N THR A 24 10.61 13.34 -15.85
CA THR A 24 11.70 13.01 -16.80
C THR A 24 12.59 11.86 -16.34
N SER A 25 12.36 11.38 -15.12
CA SER A 25 13.13 10.31 -14.47
C SER A 25 12.45 8.95 -14.66
N SER A 26 13.22 7.87 -14.72
CA SER A 26 12.71 6.49 -14.75
C SER A 26 12.26 5.98 -13.37
N VAL A 27 12.25 6.84 -12.35
CA VAL A 27 11.86 6.54 -10.97
C VAL A 27 11.21 7.78 -10.36
N LEU A 28 10.20 7.59 -9.51
CA LEU A 28 9.65 8.68 -8.71
C LEU A 28 10.75 9.21 -7.77
N PRO A 29 11.21 10.46 -7.95
CA PRO A 29 12.34 10.97 -7.21
C PRO A 29 11.97 11.08 -5.73
N ASN A 30 12.85 10.57 -4.86
CA ASN A 30 12.70 10.71 -3.41
C ASN A 30 11.41 10.07 -2.84
N VAL A 31 10.81 9.10 -3.54
CA VAL A 31 9.69 8.31 -3.05
C VAL A 31 10.18 6.93 -2.62
N GLU A 32 10.10 6.65 -1.33
CA GLU A 32 10.61 5.42 -0.71
C GLU A 32 9.67 4.92 0.38
N ILE A 33 9.56 3.59 0.52
CA ILE A 33 8.82 2.94 1.60
C ILE A 33 9.77 2.02 2.39
N ASP A 34 10.03 2.38 3.64
CA ASP A 34 10.77 1.57 4.59
C ASP A 34 9.83 0.65 5.41
N GLY A 35 10.39 -0.45 5.91
CA GLY A 35 9.67 -1.41 6.76
C GLY A 35 9.11 -2.63 6.00
N LEU A 36 9.47 -2.77 4.71
CA LEU A 36 9.07 -3.89 3.85
C LEU A 36 10.23 -4.82 3.46
N ALA A 37 11.47 -4.49 3.83
CA ALA A 37 12.63 -5.35 3.57
C ALA A 37 12.43 -6.74 4.19
N GLY A 38 12.72 -7.78 3.40
CA GLY A 38 12.54 -9.18 3.78
C GLY A 38 11.10 -9.68 3.77
N VAL A 39 10.12 -8.84 3.43
CA VAL A 39 8.70 -9.24 3.38
C VAL A 39 8.39 -9.94 2.06
N GLU A 40 7.63 -11.04 2.14
CA GLU A 40 7.05 -11.70 0.97
C GLU A 40 5.93 -10.84 0.37
N TYR A 41 5.91 -10.68 -0.95
CA TYR A 41 4.86 -9.96 -1.65
C TYR A 41 4.45 -10.63 -2.96
N VAL A 42 3.22 -10.35 -3.39
CA VAL A 42 2.72 -10.70 -4.72
C VAL A 42 2.77 -9.45 -5.58
N CYS A 43 3.46 -9.48 -6.71
CA CYS A 43 3.40 -8.42 -7.71
C CYS A 43 2.27 -8.76 -8.69
N LYS A 44 1.15 -8.04 -8.64
CA LYS A 44 0.00 -8.30 -9.50
C LYS A 44 0.27 -8.00 -10.97
N VAL A 45 1.16 -7.04 -11.25
CA VAL A 45 1.58 -6.68 -12.61
C VAL A 45 2.26 -7.87 -13.30
N ARG A 46 3.15 -8.57 -12.59
CA ARG A 46 3.93 -9.71 -13.11
C ARG A 46 3.31 -11.06 -12.79
N ASN A 47 2.30 -11.08 -11.92
CA ASN A 47 1.64 -12.28 -11.40
C ASN A 47 2.61 -13.29 -10.77
N ASP A 48 3.58 -12.80 -9.99
CA ASP A 48 4.60 -13.60 -9.30
C ASP A 48 4.69 -13.27 -7.80
N SER A 49 5.22 -14.22 -7.03
CA SER A 49 5.50 -14.06 -5.59
C SER A 49 7.01 -13.93 -5.37
N LEU A 50 7.41 -12.92 -4.61
CA LEU A 50 8.82 -12.60 -4.35
C LEU A 50 9.04 -12.25 -2.88
N VAL A 51 10.31 -12.02 -2.53
CA VAL A 51 10.71 -11.39 -1.27
C VAL A 51 11.38 -10.05 -1.60
N GLU A 52 11.01 -9.00 -0.87
CA GLU A 52 11.61 -7.68 -1.05
C GLU A 52 13.05 -7.68 -0.52
N SER A 53 14.01 -7.69 -1.44
CA SER A 53 15.43 -7.71 -1.11
C SER A 53 16.01 -6.32 -0.89
N ARG A 54 15.30 -5.26 -1.32
CA ARG A 54 15.74 -3.87 -1.13
C ARG A 54 15.52 -3.44 0.32
N ALA A 55 16.34 -2.52 0.79
CA ALA A 55 16.17 -1.90 2.11
C ALA A 55 14.90 -1.03 2.17
N ALA A 56 14.60 -0.33 1.07
CA ALA A 56 13.40 0.47 0.87
C ALA A 56 12.81 0.20 -0.52
N VAL A 57 11.49 0.24 -0.61
CA VAL A 57 10.76 0.11 -1.88
C VAL A 57 10.80 1.44 -2.62
N THR A 58 11.21 1.42 -3.88
CA THR A 58 11.14 2.55 -4.81
C THR A 58 10.16 2.24 -5.94
N ILE A 59 9.62 3.30 -6.57
CA ILE A 59 8.63 3.22 -7.65
C ILE A 59 9.27 3.65 -8.97
N ALA A 60 9.57 2.68 -9.84
CA ALA A 60 10.24 2.89 -11.13
C ALA A 60 9.43 2.42 -12.34
N SER A 61 8.22 1.92 -12.10
CA SER A 61 7.30 1.40 -13.09
C SER A 61 5.91 1.28 -12.46
N GLU A 62 4.93 0.82 -13.24
CA GLU A 62 3.66 0.35 -12.68
C GLU A 62 3.96 -0.60 -11.52
N THR A 63 3.37 -0.29 -10.38
CA THR A 63 3.53 -1.04 -9.15
C THR A 63 2.14 -1.37 -8.64
N ASP A 64 1.85 -2.65 -8.48
CA ASP A 64 0.68 -3.17 -7.78
C ASP A 64 1.16 -4.40 -7.00
N SER A 65 1.61 -4.16 -5.77
CA SER A 65 2.30 -5.16 -4.95
C SER A 65 1.61 -5.32 -3.61
N VAL A 66 1.28 -6.57 -3.25
CA VAL A 66 0.65 -6.91 -1.96
C VAL A 66 1.68 -7.56 -1.05
N TYR A 67 2.20 -6.80 -0.10
CA TYR A 67 3.14 -7.25 0.92
C TYR A 67 2.39 -7.96 2.05
N LYS A 68 2.73 -9.23 2.30
CA LYS A 68 1.99 -10.12 3.19
C LYS A 68 2.42 -9.94 4.65
N ASN A 69 1.46 -9.94 5.57
CA ASN A 69 1.72 -10.01 7.02
C ASN A 69 2.83 -9.05 7.49
N THR A 70 2.79 -7.81 7.03
CA THR A 70 3.82 -6.81 7.28
C THR A 70 3.82 -6.35 8.74
N SER A 71 4.94 -5.77 9.17
CA SER A 71 5.02 -5.12 10.49
C SER A 71 3.98 -4.00 10.62
N GLU A 72 3.68 -3.58 11.85
CA GLU A 72 2.68 -2.52 12.10
C GLU A 72 3.13 -1.13 11.65
N ARG A 73 4.42 -0.92 11.35
CA ARG A 73 4.99 0.40 11.08
C ARG A 73 5.71 0.45 9.75
N LEU A 74 5.38 1.47 8.96
CA LEU A 74 6.11 1.86 7.76
C LEU A 74 6.54 3.32 7.87
N THR A 75 7.63 3.66 7.20
CA THR A 75 7.99 5.06 6.94
C THR A 75 7.90 5.28 5.44
N VAL A 76 7.13 6.28 5.03
CA VAL A 76 6.87 6.60 3.63
C VAL A 76 7.43 7.99 3.35
N ARG A 77 8.49 8.04 2.55
CA ARG A 77 9.06 9.28 2.03
C ARG A 77 8.33 9.64 0.74
N LEU A 78 7.86 10.87 0.66
CA LEU A 78 7.01 11.40 -0.42
C LEU A 78 7.67 12.66 -1.00
N GLY A 79 8.74 12.45 -1.77
CA GLY A 79 9.54 13.56 -2.30
C GLY A 79 10.56 14.06 -1.28
N GLU A 80 10.98 15.31 -1.41
CA GLU A 80 12.01 15.91 -0.55
C GLU A 80 11.43 16.47 0.75
N SER A 81 10.20 16.97 0.69
CA SER A 81 9.59 17.78 1.74
C SER A 81 8.77 17.00 2.76
N ARG A 82 8.46 15.71 2.49
CA ARG A 82 7.48 14.99 3.30
C ARG A 82 7.88 13.56 3.60
N THR A 83 7.86 13.24 4.89
CA THR A 83 7.91 11.86 5.37
C THR A 83 6.71 11.60 6.28
N VAL A 84 6.06 10.45 6.09
CA VAL A 84 4.91 10.01 6.87
C VAL A 84 5.23 8.69 7.52
N ARG A 85 5.05 8.60 8.84
CA ARG A 85 4.94 7.30 9.51
C ARG A 85 3.51 6.79 9.36
N VAL A 86 3.38 5.60 8.79
CA VAL A 86 2.12 4.87 8.71
C VAL A 86 2.14 3.78 9.78
N GLU A 87 1.24 3.86 10.76
CA GLU A 87 1.01 2.78 11.71
C GLU A 87 -0.31 2.10 11.39
N LYS A 88 -0.32 0.76 11.36
CA LYS A 88 -1.50 -0.04 11.03
C LYS A 88 -1.79 -1.10 12.09
N ARG A 89 -3.07 -1.38 12.31
CA ARG A 89 -3.53 -2.53 13.10
C ARG A 89 -4.80 -3.10 12.49
N ALA A 90 -4.96 -4.42 12.61
CA ALA A 90 -6.18 -5.14 12.29
C ALA A 90 -6.53 -6.09 13.43
N TYR A 91 -7.80 -6.13 13.82
CA TYR A 91 -8.27 -7.04 14.87
C TYR A 91 -9.76 -7.34 14.73
N VAL A 92 -10.18 -8.50 15.22
CA VAL A 92 -11.59 -8.84 15.39
C VAL A 92 -12.00 -8.53 16.82
N VAL A 93 -13.09 -7.79 17.01
CA VAL A 93 -13.63 -7.49 18.35
C VAL A 93 -13.97 -8.80 19.05
N GLY A 94 -13.32 -9.07 20.19
CA GLY A 94 -13.42 -10.33 20.93
C GLY A 94 -12.55 -11.48 20.40
N GLY A 95 -12.01 -11.37 19.17
CA GLY A 95 -11.12 -12.36 18.55
C GLY A 95 -9.62 -12.01 18.60
N GLY A 96 -9.29 -10.75 18.89
CA GLY A 96 -7.91 -10.28 19.03
C GLY A 96 -7.27 -9.82 17.72
N ALA A 97 -5.96 -9.56 17.77
CA ALA A 97 -5.19 -9.07 16.64
C ALA A 97 -5.13 -10.09 15.50
N VAL A 98 -5.20 -9.60 14.26
CA VAL A 98 -5.05 -10.42 13.06
C VAL A 98 -3.92 -9.87 12.19
N PRO A 99 -3.15 -10.72 11.49
CA PRO A 99 -2.10 -10.23 10.60
C PRO A 99 -2.65 -9.25 9.56
N SER A 100 -1.88 -8.26 9.15
CA SER A 100 -2.31 -7.30 8.11
C SER A 100 -1.25 -7.15 7.05
N ASP A 101 -1.72 -6.93 5.84
CA ASP A 101 -0.97 -6.74 4.62
C ASP A 101 -0.83 -5.24 4.31
N VAL A 102 0.00 -4.92 3.34
CA VAL A 102 0.11 -3.58 2.76
C VAL A 102 0.10 -3.71 1.24
N VAL A 103 -0.83 -3.05 0.57
CA VAL A 103 -0.73 -2.83 -0.87
C VAL A 103 0.10 -1.58 -1.11
N VAL A 104 1.04 -1.64 -2.04
CA VAL A 104 1.72 -0.48 -2.60
C VAL A 104 1.31 -0.36 -4.05
N TRP A 105 0.73 0.78 -4.42
CA TRP A 105 0.23 1.00 -5.76
C TRP A 105 0.62 2.35 -6.35
N ASN A 106 1.03 2.32 -7.62
CA ASN A 106 1.17 3.46 -8.50
C ASN A 106 0.88 2.98 -9.94
N PRO A 107 -0.04 3.62 -10.67
CA PRO A 107 -0.47 3.15 -11.99
C PRO A 107 0.62 3.29 -13.05
N TRP A 108 1.53 4.26 -12.89
CA TRP A 108 2.43 4.67 -13.96
C TRP A 108 1.68 5.13 -15.22
N THR A 109 2.40 5.37 -16.31
CA THR A 109 1.84 6.06 -17.50
C THR A 109 0.73 5.27 -18.20
N ASP A 110 0.97 4.02 -18.62
CA ASP A 110 0.03 3.28 -19.49
C ASP A 110 -1.28 2.96 -18.77
N LYS A 111 -1.21 2.65 -17.46
CA LYS A 111 -2.39 2.40 -16.65
C LYS A 111 -3.15 3.69 -16.38
N ALA A 112 -2.47 4.80 -16.09
CA ALA A 112 -3.11 6.09 -15.84
C ALA A 112 -3.96 6.53 -17.03
N HIS A 113 -3.44 6.42 -18.27
CA HIS A 113 -4.20 6.70 -19.50
C HIS A 113 -5.48 5.87 -19.66
N GLY A 114 -5.54 4.69 -19.04
CA GLY A 114 -6.71 3.79 -19.09
C GLY A 114 -7.76 4.05 -18.01
N LEU A 115 -7.48 4.92 -17.04
CA LEU A 115 -8.36 5.23 -15.92
C LEU A 115 -9.17 6.49 -16.24
N SER A 116 -10.46 6.33 -16.55
CA SER A 116 -11.30 7.45 -17.01
C SER A 116 -11.54 8.54 -15.97
N ASP A 117 -11.28 8.24 -14.70
CA ASP A 117 -11.41 9.14 -13.55
C ASP A 117 -10.05 9.59 -12.97
N PHE A 118 -8.96 9.36 -13.70
CA PHE A 118 -7.59 9.70 -13.30
C PHE A 118 -6.92 10.51 -14.42
N ALA A 119 -6.20 11.58 -14.09
CA ALA A 119 -5.50 12.33 -15.12
C ALA A 119 -4.23 11.59 -15.58
N ASP A 120 -3.97 11.62 -16.89
CA ASP A 120 -2.83 10.95 -17.55
C ASP A 120 -1.48 11.23 -16.87
N ASP A 121 -1.29 12.44 -16.35
CA ASP A 121 -0.06 12.94 -15.74
C ASP A 121 -0.13 13.03 -14.20
N GLU A 122 -1.14 12.43 -13.57
CA GLU A 122 -1.33 12.49 -12.11
C GLU A 122 -0.49 11.45 -11.36
N TYR A 123 -0.10 10.34 -12.03
CA TYR A 123 0.65 9.25 -11.42
C TYR A 123 1.96 9.67 -10.72
N PRO A 124 2.75 10.67 -11.18
CA PRO A 124 3.97 11.06 -10.48
C PRO A 124 3.68 11.74 -9.13
N THR A 125 2.48 12.30 -8.98
CA THR A 125 2.10 13.11 -7.83
C THR A 125 1.48 12.30 -6.69
N MET A 126 1.41 10.98 -6.84
CA MET A 126 0.75 10.11 -5.88
C MET A 126 1.52 8.83 -5.56
N LEU A 127 1.29 8.31 -4.35
CA LEU A 127 1.62 6.95 -3.95
C LEU A 127 0.47 6.37 -3.11
N CYS A 128 0.00 5.18 -3.44
CA CYS A 128 -0.91 4.45 -2.58
C CYS A 128 -0.14 3.51 -1.66
N VAL A 129 -0.44 3.60 -0.35
CA VAL A 129 0.02 2.65 0.67
C VAL A 129 -1.20 2.27 1.50
N GLU A 130 -1.61 1.02 1.35
CA GLU A 130 -2.96 0.59 1.71
C GLU A 130 -2.91 -0.59 2.70
N PRO A 131 -2.92 -0.30 4.01
CA PRO A 131 -3.06 -1.32 5.03
C PRO A 131 -4.37 -2.08 4.90
N GLY A 132 -4.33 -3.41 5.02
CA GLY A 132 -5.55 -4.21 4.96
C GLY A 132 -5.39 -5.67 5.37
N VAL A 133 -6.46 -6.43 5.22
CA VAL A 133 -6.48 -7.89 5.27
C VAL A 133 -7.00 -8.35 3.92
N VAL A 134 -6.08 -8.70 3.01
CA VAL A 134 -6.39 -8.90 1.58
C VAL A 134 -5.75 -10.15 0.98
N THR A 135 -4.66 -10.64 1.59
CA THR A 135 -3.99 -11.87 1.15
C THR A 135 -4.72 -13.13 1.61
N ARG A 136 -5.64 -12.97 2.55
CA ARG A 136 -6.49 -14.02 3.08
C ARG A 136 -7.90 -13.52 3.24
N VAL A 137 -8.81 -14.48 3.30
CA VAL A 137 -10.16 -14.25 3.78
C VAL A 137 -10.13 -14.18 5.31
N GLN A 138 -10.64 -13.08 5.88
CA GLN A 138 -10.89 -13.02 7.31
C GLN A 138 -12.26 -13.63 7.60
N ASP A 139 -12.28 -14.66 8.43
CA ASP A 139 -13.52 -15.19 9.01
C ASP A 139 -14.05 -14.16 10.02
N ILE A 140 -15.27 -13.69 9.77
CA ILE A 140 -16.05 -12.80 10.63
C ILE A 140 -17.42 -13.45 10.79
N ARG A 141 -17.74 -13.87 12.02
CA ARG A 141 -19.00 -14.52 12.34
C ARG A 141 -20.13 -13.49 12.50
N PRO A 142 -21.41 -13.91 12.46
CA PRO A 142 -22.52 -13.02 12.81
C PRO A 142 -22.26 -12.33 14.15
N HIS A 143 -22.43 -11.00 14.16
CA HIS A 143 -22.19 -10.11 15.31
C HIS A 143 -20.72 -9.86 15.71
N GLU A 144 -19.75 -10.41 14.97
CA GLU A 144 -18.35 -9.99 15.09
C GLU A 144 -18.08 -8.74 14.25
N THR A 145 -16.99 -8.03 14.56
CA THR A 145 -16.57 -6.84 13.82
C THR A 145 -15.08 -6.92 13.56
N LEU A 146 -14.69 -6.84 12.28
CA LEU A 146 -13.31 -6.58 11.88
C LEU A 146 -13.06 -5.08 11.94
N VAL A 147 -12.00 -4.68 12.65
CA VAL A 147 -11.54 -3.31 12.73
C VAL A 147 -10.19 -3.20 12.02
N LEU A 148 -10.10 -2.23 11.12
CA LEU A 148 -8.85 -1.77 10.52
C LEU A 148 -8.57 -0.36 11.00
N THR A 149 -7.32 -0.10 11.37
CA THR A 149 -6.87 1.23 11.76
C THR A 149 -5.62 1.60 10.98
N GLN A 150 -5.56 2.85 10.56
CA GLN A 150 -4.38 3.48 10.00
C GLN A 150 -4.19 4.83 10.70
N THR A 151 -3.00 5.03 11.27
CA THR A 151 -2.59 6.31 11.84
C THR A 151 -1.48 6.88 10.97
N LEU A 152 -1.65 8.14 10.58
CA LEU A 152 -0.70 8.87 9.75
C LEU A 152 -0.07 9.97 10.60
N SER A 153 1.26 9.95 10.74
CA SER A 153 2.02 10.98 11.45
C SER A 153 3.05 11.59 10.52
N LEU A 154 3.02 12.91 10.34
CA LEU A 154 4.11 13.63 9.67
C LEU A 154 5.36 13.60 10.57
N LEU A 155 6.53 13.37 9.98
CA LEU A 155 7.82 13.36 10.67
C LEU A 155 8.61 14.64 10.42
#